data_AF-A0A3P8VPL3-F1
#
_entry.id   AF-A0A3P8VPL3-F1
#
_cell.length_a   1.000
_cell.length_b   1.000
_cell.length_c   1.000
_cell.angle_alpha   90.00
_cell.angle_beta   90.00
_cell.angle_gamma   90.00
#
_symmetry.space_group_name_H-M   'P 1'
#
loop_
_entity.id
_entity.type
_entity.pdbx_description
1 polymer ?
#
loop_
_entity_poly.entity_id
_entity_poly.type
_entity_poly.pdbx_seq_one_letter_code
_entity_poly.pdbx_strand_id
1 'polypeptide(L)'
;MDDEIAALVVDNGSGMCKAGFAGDDAPRAVFPSIVGRPRHQSAGVHETTFNSIMKCDVDIRKDLYANTVLSGGTTMFPGIADRMQKEVTALAPPTMKIKYSVWIGGSILASLSTFQQMWISKQEYDESGPSIVHRKCF
;
A
#
# COMPACT_ATOMS: atom_id res chain seq x y z
N MET A 1 32.24 4.48 -19.46
CA MET A 1 30.85 4.02 -19.45
C MET A 1 30.41 4.25 -18.02
N ASP A 2 29.64 5.30 -17.78
CA ASP A 2 29.16 5.60 -16.44
C ASP A 2 28.33 4.40 -15.98
N ASP A 3 28.81 3.69 -14.95
CA ASP A 3 28.03 2.65 -14.31
C ASP A 3 26.83 3.34 -13.65
N GLU A 4 25.68 3.25 -14.31
CA GLU A 4 24.43 3.83 -13.83
C GLU A 4 24.11 3.21 -12.45
N ILE A 5 24.23 4.02 -11.40
CA ILE A 5 24.00 3.55 -10.02
C ILE A 5 22.50 3.32 -9.87
N ALA A 6 22.05 2.08 -10.06
CA ALA A 6 20.67 1.68 -9.84
C ALA A 6 20.34 1.74 -8.33
N ALA A 7 19.27 2.45 -7.97
CA ALA A 7 18.84 2.56 -6.58
C ALA A 7 18.29 1.22 -6.06
N LEU A 8 18.58 0.88 -4.80
CA LEU A 8 17.95 -0.24 -4.12
C LEU A 8 16.58 0.18 -3.58
N VAL A 9 15.53 -0.51 -3.99
CA VAL A 9 14.16 -0.33 -3.49
C VAL A 9 13.92 -1.38 -2.42
N VAL A 10 13.57 -0.94 -1.20
CA VAL A 10 13.19 -1.82 -0.09
C VAL A 10 11.78 -1.46 0.38
N ASP A 11 10.83 -2.39 0.20
CA ASP A 11 9.43 -2.27 0.65
C ASP A 11 9.25 -3.12 1.92
N ASN A 12 9.13 -2.44 3.07
CA ASN A 12 8.90 -3.09 4.36
C ASN A 12 7.39 -3.20 4.65
N GLY A 13 6.77 -4.29 4.18
CA GLY A 13 5.38 -4.62 4.50
C GLY A 13 5.25 -5.38 5.83
N SER A 14 4.09 -5.34 6.48
CA SER A 14 3.84 -6.05 7.75
C SER A 14 3.79 -7.58 7.61
N GLY A 15 3.56 -8.09 6.40
CA GLY A 15 3.56 -9.53 6.07
C GLY A 15 4.82 -9.99 5.36
N MET A 16 5.34 -9.18 4.44
CA MET A 16 6.46 -9.50 3.54
C MET A 16 7.30 -8.25 3.31
N CYS A 17 8.61 -8.42 3.39
CA CYS A 17 9.62 -7.46 3.01
C CYS A 17 10.09 -7.81 1.61
N LYS A 18 10.29 -6.80 0.78
CA LYS A 18 10.72 -6.97 -0.61
C LYS A 18 11.91 -6.07 -0.90
N ALA A 19 12.84 -6.54 -1.72
CA ALA A 19 13.99 -5.76 -2.16
C ALA A 19 14.27 -5.98 -3.65
N GLY A 20 14.68 -4.94 -4.38
CA GLY A 20 15.01 -5.00 -5.81
C GLY A 20 15.71 -3.72 -6.29
N PHE A 21 16.11 -3.66 -7.56
CA PHE A 21 16.68 -2.44 -8.12
C PHE A 21 15.58 -1.57 -8.75
N ALA A 22 15.77 -0.26 -8.72
CA ALA A 22 14.87 0.68 -9.39
C ALA A 22 14.91 0.42 -10.91
N GLY A 23 13.72 0.26 -11.50
CA GLY A 23 13.55 -0.11 -12.92
C GLY A 23 13.24 -1.59 -13.16
N ASP A 24 13.38 -2.46 -12.16
CA ASP A 24 12.98 -3.86 -12.27
C ASP A 24 11.44 -4.00 -12.36
N ASP A 25 10.96 -4.90 -13.23
CA ASP A 25 9.53 -5.22 -13.36
C ASP A 25 8.95 -5.92 -12.11
N ALA A 26 9.82 -6.45 -11.23
CA ALA A 26 9.44 -7.19 -10.03
C ALA A 26 10.56 -7.15 -8.96
N PRO A 27 10.25 -7.35 -7.66
CA PRO A 27 11.25 -7.43 -6.61
C PRO A 27 12.17 -8.66 -6.77
N ARG A 28 13.48 -8.48 -6.54
CA ARG A 28 14.48 -9.56 -6.61
C ARG A 28 14.48 -10.47 -5.39
N ALA A 29 14.05 -9.96 -4.23
CA ALA A 29 13.88 -10.73 -3.01
C ALA A 29 12.52 -10.43 -2.38
N VAL A 30 11.87 -11.47 -1.88
CA VAL A 30 10.62 -11.40 -1.11
C VAL A 30 10.76 -12.35 0.07
N PHE A 31 10.64 -11.84 1.29
CA PHE A 31 10.73 -12.64 2.50
C PHE A 31 9.66 -12.24 3.51
N PRO A 32 9.15 -13.16 4.36
CA PRO A 32 8.20 -12.81 5.40
C PRO A 32 8.77 -11.75 6.35
N SER A 33 8.05 -10.66 6.56
CA SER A 33 8.35 -9.69 7.62
C SER A 33 7.90 -10.17 8.98
N ILE A 34 7.07 -11.21 9.01
CA ILE A 34 6.52 -11.77 10.24
C ILE A 34 7.57 -12.67 10.88
N VAL A 35 8.21 -12.16 11.91
CA VAL A 35 9.05 -12.91 12.85
C VAL A 35 8.22 -13.28 14.08
N GLY A 36 7.13 -14.06 13.94
CA GLY A 36 6.32 -14.50 15.09
C GLY A 36 4.87 -14.94 14.82
N ARG A 37 4.13 -15.32 15.87
CA ARG A 37 2.67 -15.59 15.84
C ARG A 37 1.89 -14.40 16.42
N PRO A 38 0.70 -14.05 15.91
CA PRO A 38 -0.10 -12.95 16.47
C PRO A 38 -0.45 -13.20 17.94
N ARG A 39 -0.15 -12.24 18.83
CA ARG A 39 -0.43 -12.35 20.28
C ARG A 39 -1.91 -12.12 20.63
N HIS A 40 -2.68 -11.47 19.76
CA HIS A 40 -4.09 -11.16 19.97
C HIS A 40 -4.91 -11.61 18.77
N GLN A 41 -6.07 -12.21 19.03
CA GLN A 41 -7.07 -12.48 17.99
C GLN A 41 -7.77 -11.16 17.65
N SER A 42 -7.40 -10.56 16.53
CA SER A 42 -8.09 -9.40 15.95
C SER A 42 -9.02 -9.85 14.83
N ALA A 43 -10.10 -9.10 14.62
CA ALA A 43 -10.99 -9.29 13.48
C ALA A 43 -10.23 -9.25 12.15
N GLY A 44 -10.75 -9.97 11.14
CA GLY A 44 -10.19 -9.93 9.80
C GLY A 44 -10.26 -8.54 9.17
N VAL A 45 -9.47 -8.32 8.12
CA VAL A 45 -9.45 -7.03 7.40
C VAL A 45 -10.82 -6.69 6.76
N HIS A 46 -11.57 -7.70 6.29
CA HIS A 46 -12.91 -7.52 5.75
C HIS A 46 -13.91 -7.06 6.82
N GLU A 47 -13.91 -7.69 8.00
CA GLU A 47 -14.74 -7.29 9.15
C GLU A 47 -14.39 -5.90 9.64
N THR A 48 -13.09 -5.61 9.79
CA THR A 48 -12.62 -4.30 10.23
C THR A 48 -13.05 -3.20 9.25
N THR A 49 -12.96 -3.47 7.94
CA THR A 49 -13.40 -2.54 6.89
C THR A 49 -14.91 -2.31 6.97
N PHE A 50 -15.70 -3.38 7.05
CA PHE A 50 -17.16 -3.31 7.18
C PHE A 50 -17.59 -2.51 8.41
N ASN A 51 -17.03 -2.84 9.58
CA ASN A 51 -17.35 -2.18 10.85
C ASN A 51 -16.97 -0.69 10.84
N SER A 52 -15.92 -0.32 10.10
CA SER A 52 -15.50 1.08 9.96
C SER A 52 -16.49 1.87 9.10
N ILE A 53 -16.91 1.32 7.95
CA ILE A 53 -17.90 1.95 7.07
C ILE A 53 -19.28 2.03 7.75
N MET A 54 -19.65 1.03 8.55
CA MET A 54 -20.92 1.06 9.30
C MET A 54 -20.98 2.13 10.39
N LYS A 55 -19.84 2.68 10.81
CA LYS A 55 -19.78 3.84 11.72
C LYS A 55 -19.89 5.18 11.00
N CYS A 56 -19.79 5.20 9.67
CA CYS A 56 -19.94 6.40 8.85
C CYS A 56 -21.42 6.72 8.59
N ASP A 57 -21.71 7.96 8.17
CA ASP A 57 -23.06 8.37 7.75
C ASP A 57 -23.58 7.51 6.59
N VAL A 58 -24.88 7.20 6.61
CA VAL A 58 -25.50 6.27 5.66
C VAL A 58 -25.31 6.71 4.20
N ASP A 59 -25.31 8.02 3.96
CA ASP A 59 -25.23 8.62 2.63
C ASP A 59 -23.89 8.35 1.93
N ILE A 60 -22.80 8.20 2.70
CA ILE A 60 -21.45 8.01 2.13
C ILE A 60 -21.03 6.54 2.06
N ARG A 61 -21.75 5.63 2.72
CA ARG A 61 -21.33 4.20 2.82
C ARG A 61 -21.21 3.56 1.45
N LYS A 62 -22.17 3.82 0.56
CA LYS A 62 -22.18 3.28 -0.79
C LYS A 62 -20.91 3.64 -1.55
N ASP A 63 -20.50 4.90 -1.44
CA ASP A 63 -19.30 5.40 -2.10
C ASP A 63 -18.02 4.84 -1.46
N LEU A 64 -17.99 4.70 -0.14
CA LEU A 64 -16.86 4.09 0.57
C LEU A 64 -16.64 2.62 0.17
N TYR A 65 -17.71 1.84 0.07
CA TYR A 65 -17.59 0.46 -0.40
C TYR A 65 -17.19 0.38 -1.89
N ALA A 66 -17.75 1.25 -2.74
CA ALA A 66 -17.44 1.27 -4.17
C ALA A 66 -15.99 1.73 -4.47
N ASN A 67 -15.39 2.50 -3.56
CA ASN A 67 -14.06 3.08 -3.73
C ASN A 67 -13.05 2.53 -2.71
N THR A 68 -13.19 1.26 -2.31
CA THR A 68 -12.16 0.59 -1.52
C THR A 68 -10.94 0.31 -2.40
N VAL A 69 -9.78 0.76 -1.95
CA VAL A 69 -8.50 0.59 -2.64
C VAL A 69 -7.59 -0.27 -1.78
N LEU A 70 -7.10 -1.37 -2.33
CA LEU A 70 -6.11 -2.22 -1.66
C LEU A 70 -4.69 -1.76 -2.05
N SER A 71 -3.89 -1.41 -1.05
CA SER A 71 -2.50 -0.95 -1.18
C SER A 71 -1.49 -1.83 -0.45
N GLY A 72 -0.23 -1.76 -0.87
CA GLY A 72 0.92 -2.38 -0.20
C GLY A 72 1.32 -3.74 -0.76
N GLY A 73 2.49 -4.26 -0.40
CA GLY A 73 3.05 -5.46 -1.01
C GLY A 73 2.19 -6.73 -0.90
N THR A 74 1.31 -6.83 0.10
CA THR A 74 0.41 -7.98 0.31
C THR A 74 -0.73 -8.05 -0.71
N THR A 75 -1.01 -6.96 -1.44
CA THR A 75 -2.07 -6.93 -2.46
C THR A 75 -1.66 -7.65 -3.75
N MET A 76 -0.38 -8.01 -3.88
CA MET A 76 0.15 -8.79 -4.99
C MET A 76 -0.09 -10.30 -4.83
N PHE A 77 -0.67 -10.76 -3.72
CA PHE A 77 -1.02 -12.17 -3.57
C PHE A 77 -2.14 -12.56 -4.54
N PRO A 78 -1.97 -13.62 -5.35
CA PRO A 78 -3.03 -14.10 -6.23
C PRO A 78 -4.34 -14.33 -5.45
N GLY A 79 -5.44 -13.75 -5.95
CA GLY A 79 -6.78 -13.92 -5.37
C GLY A 79 -7.07 -13.11 -4.11
N ILE A 80 -6.15 -12.27 -3.60
CA ILE A 80 -6.43 -11.44 -2.41
C ILE A 80 -7.53 -10.41 -2.68
N ALA A 81 -7.50 -9.86 -3.89
CA ALA A 81 -8.50 -9.00 -4.50
C ALA A 81 -9.90 -9.66 -4.46
N ASP A 82 -10.00 -10.83 -5.09
CA ASP A 82 -11.25 -11.60 -5.18
C ASP A 82 -11.75 -12.04 -3.81
N ARG A 83 -10.84 -12.46 -2.93
CA ARG A 83 -11.16 -12.82 -1.54
C ARG A 83 -11.73 -11.62 -0.79
N MET A 84 -11.07 -10.46 -0.85
CA MET A 84 -11.54 -9.26 -0.17
C MET A 84 -12.90 -8.81 -0.73
N GLN A 85 -13.07 -8.84 -2.05
CA GLN A 85 -14.35 -8.53 -2.68
C GLN A 85 -15.44 -9.49 -2.24
N LYS A 86 -15.18 -10.81 -2.23
CA LYS A 86 -16.11 -11.82 -1.78
C LYS A 86 -16.50 -11.64 -0.30
N GLU A 87 -15.52 -11.47 0.58
CA GLU A 87 -15.75 -11.34 2.02
C GLU A 87 -16.48 -10.04 2.39
N VAL A 88 -16.14 -8.91 1.74
CA VAL A 88 -16.85 -7.64 1.96
C VAL A 88 -18.25 -7.66 1.35
N THR A 89 -18.43 -8.23 0.14
CA THR A 89 -19.76 -8.36 -0.50
C THR A 89 -20.67 -9.31 0.28
N ALA A 90 -20.13 -10.31 0.98
CA ALA A 90 -20.92 -11.15 1.87
C ALA A 90 -21.51 -10.37 3.06
N LEU A 91 -20.90 -9.25 3.43
CA LEU A 91 -21.35 -8.37 4.52
C LEU A 91 -22.12 -7.14 4.03
N ALA A 92 -21.84 -6.67 2.81
CA ALA A 92 -22.36 -5.42 2.25
C ALA A 92 -23.42 -5.64 1.15
N PRO A 93 -24.29 -4.64 0.86
CA PRO A 93 -25.31 -4.77 -0.18
C PRO A 93 -24.77 -5.15 -1.58
N PRO A 94 -25.52 -5.91 -2.40
CA PRO A 94 -25.03 -6.67 -3.57
C PRO A 94 -24.58 -5.86 -4.82
N THR A 95 -24.23 -4.57 -4.72
CA THR A 95 -23.93 -3.71 -5.88
C THR A 95 -22.50 -3.13 -5.94
N MET A 96 -21.55 -3.69 -5.19
CA MET A 96 -20.22 -3.10 -5.01
C MET A 96 -19.14 -3.72 -5.91
N LYS A 97 -18.39 -2.88 -6.63
CA LYS A 97 -17.21 -3.26 -7.43
C LYS A 97 -15.97 -2.60 -6.84
N ILE A 98 -14.92 -3.38 -6.60
CA ILE A 98 -13.64 -2.91 -6.03
C ILE A 98 -12.63 -2.66 -7.16
N LYS A 99 -11.86 -1.57 -7.09
CA LYS A 99 -10.83 -1.20 -8.08
C LYS A 99 -9.42 -1.39 -7.53
N TYR A 100 -8.51 -1.86 -8.40
CA TYR A 100 -7.10 -2.10 -8.09
C TYR A 100 -6.24 -1.12 -8.90
N SER A 101 -5.54 -0.21 -8.24
CA SER A 101 -4.68 0.74 -8.99
C SER A 101 -3.46 1.25 -8.22
N VAL A 102 -3.05 0.64 -7.12
CA VAL A 102 -2.06 1.29 -6.23
C VAL A 102 -0.63 1.22 -6.75
N TRP A 103 -0.19 0.09 -7.33
CA TRP A 103 1.16 0.02 -7.90
C TRP A 103 1.31 1.01 -9.05
N ILE A 104 0.30 1.06 -9.92
CA ILE A 104 0.20 2.04 -11.01
C ILE A 104 0.09 3.47 -10.46
N GLY A 105 -0.68 3.69 -9.39
CA GLY A 105 -0.87 5.00 -8.79
C GLY A 105 0.40 5.51 -8.11
N GLY A 106 1.12 4.65 -7.39
CA GLY A 106 2.41 4.97 -6.75
C GLY A 106 3.52 5.20 -7.78
N SER A 107 3.58 4.38 -8.84
CA SER A 107 4.55 4.59 -9.92
C SER A 107 4.25 5.86 -10.72
N ILE A 108 2.99 6.11 -11.08
CA ILE A 108 2.58 7.36 -11.73
C ILE A 108 2.91 8.55 -10.83
N LEU A 109 2.51 8.52 -9.55
CA LEU A 109 2.75 9.60 -8.60
C LEU A 109 4.24 9.89 -8.46
N ALA A 110 5.08 8.86 -8.31
CA ALA A 110 6.53 9.01 -8.26
C ALA A 110 7.11 9.58 -9.58
N SER A 111 6.51 9.28 -10.72
CA SER A 111 6.94 9.79 -12.04
C SER A 111 6.40 11.20 -12.38
N LEU A 112 5.50 11.78 -11.60
CA LEU A 112 5.03 13.15 -11.86
C LEU A 112 6.14 14.17 -11.55
N SER A 113 6.40 15.09 -12.50
CA SER A 113 7.35 16.20 -12.30
C SER A 113 6.98 17.08 -11.10
N THR A 114 5.69 17.23 -10.81
CA THR A 114 5.19 17.93 -9.62
C THR A 114 5.51 17.22 -8.32
N PHE A 115 5.67 15.89 -8.34
CA PHE A 115 5.98 15.10 -7.16
C PHE A 115 7.48 15.03 -6.87
N GLN A 116 8.35 15.39 -7.82
CA GLN A 116 9.80 15.45 -7.61
C GLN A 116 10.19 16.42 -6.48
N GLN A 117 9.42 17.49 -6.28
CA GLN A 117 9.66 18.46 -5.19
C GLN A 117 9.41 17.84 -3.80
N MET A 118 8.62 16.78 -3.75
CA MET A 118 8.30 16.03 -2.52
C MET A 118 9.32 14.93 -2.23
N TRP A 119 10.26 14.66 -3.14
CA TRP A 119 11.31 13.68 -2.92
C TRP A 119 12.25 14.15 -1.82
N ILE A 120 12.68 13.21 -0.98
CA ILE A 120 13.70 13.43 0.03
C ILE A 120 15.01 12.88 -0.53
N SER A 121 15.94 13.77 -0.85
CA SER A 121 17.26 13.34 -1.29
C SER A 121 18.08 12.78 -0.13
N LYS A 122 19.11 12.00 -0.45
CA LYS A 122 20.05 11.48 0.55
C LYS A 122 20.65 12.60 1.41
N GLN A 123 21.10 13.68 0.77
CA GLN A 123 21.70 14.82 1.47
C GLN A 123 20.73 15.43 2.47
N GLU A 124 19.48 15.68 2.05
CA GLU A 124 18.47 16.26 2.93
C GLU A 124 18.13 15.35 4.12
N TYR A 125 18.12 14.02 3.90
CA TYR A 125 17.94 13.05 4.97
C TYR A 125 19.13 13.00 5.92
N ASP A 126 20.35 13.04 5.41
CA ASP A 126 21.57 13.05 6.23
C ASP A 126 21.65 14.32 7.10
N GLU A 127 21.14 15.46 6.61
CA GLU A 127 21.11 16.74 7.33
C GLU A 127 19.96 16.83 8.36
N SER A 128 18.75 16.41 7.99
CA SER A 128 17.53 16.63 8.80
C SER A 128 17.09 15.39 9.58
N GLY A 129 17.72 14.25 9.32
CA GLY A 129 17.35 12.95 9.87
C GLY A 129 15.93 12.52 9.49
N PRO A 130 15.37 11.52 10.20
CA PRO A 130 14.04 10.98 9.91
C PRO A 130 12.90 12.00 9.96
N SER A 131 13.09 13.11 10.68
CA SER A 131 12.06 14.14 10.89
C SER A 131 11.63 14.86 9.61
N ILE A 132 12.46 14.82 8.56
CA ILE A 132 12.18 15.49 7.29
C ILE A 132 10.88 15.03 6.60
N VAL A 133 10.45 13.79 6.87
CA VAL A 133 9.18 13.27 6.34
C VAL A 133 7.98 14.11 6.76
N HIS A 134 7.99 14.66 7.98
CA HIS A 134 6.91 15.51 8.49
C HIS A 134 6.92 16.91 7.90
N ARG A 135 8.03 17.32 7.27
CA ARG A 135 8.17 18.63 6.66
C ARG A 135 7.82 18.61 5.17
N LYS A 136 8.05 17.47 4.51
CA LYS A 136 7.81 17.31 3.07
C LYS A 136 6.55 16.54 2.72
N CYS A 137 6.05 15.63 3.57
CA CYS A 137 4.95 14.73 3.19
C CYS A 137 3.62 15.01 3.91
N PHE A 138 3.59 15.95 4.88
CA PHE A 138 2.42 16.26 5.70
C PHE A 138 2.29 17.77 5.94
#